data_AF-O53061-F1
#
_entry.id   AF-O53061-F1
#
_cell.length_a   1.000
_cell.length_b   1.000
_cell.length_c   1.000
_cell.angle_alpha   90.00
_cell.angle_beta   90.00
_cell.angle_gamma   90.00
#
_symmetry.space_group_name_H-M   'P 1'
#
loop_
_entity.id
_entity.type
_entity.pdbx_description
1 polymer ?
#
loop_
_entity_poly.entity_id
_entity_poly.type
_entity_poly.pdbx_seq_one_letter_code
_entity_poly.pdbx_strand_id
1 'polypeptide(L)'
;MIKKIPEMVSDKLKSDREFEFNKELQIDEFYRKDGNLQQIMMNWTELAIDTNAMESLDSKNGQKKLRKLVQETLGYGSGRTVKLLTEMLQESYRSNDTESENTESGNNESENNESINRSSATIMLLLAMVVSSLKEDFTGQKVDPLDVLKIKLTDYYNHEGLFKELFESVNNKLGVEV
;
A
#
# COMPACT_ATOMS: atom_id res chain seq x y z
N MET A 1 -47.32 -10.15 1.77
CA MET A 1 -47.23 -10.80 0.44
C MET A 1 -46.18 -10.04 -0.35
N ILE A 2 -44.98 -10.60 -0.55
CA ILE A 2 -43.87 -9.91 -1.24
C ILE A 2 -44.20 -9.88 -2.74
N LYS A 3 -44.29 -8.68 -3.34
CA LYS A 3 -44.55 -8.53 -4.78
C LYS A 3 -43.30 -8.93 -5.56
N LYS A 4 -43.42 -9.91 -6.46
CA LYS A 4 -42.35 -10.29 -7.39
C LYS A 4 -42.16 -9.20 -8.42
N ILE A 5 -40.90 -8.85 -8.67
CA ILE A 5 -40.49 -7.96 -9.76
C ILE A 5 -40.80 -8.70 -11.08
N PRO A 6 -41.26 -8.01 -12.14
CA PRO A 6 -41.50 -8.65 -13.43
C PRO A 6 -40.27 -9.41 -13.94
N GLU A 7 -40.50 -10.60 -14.50
CA GLU A 7 -39.45 -11.55 -14.91
C GLU A 7 -38.42 -10.90 -15.86
N MET A 8 -38.90 -10.17 -16.86
CA MET A 8 -38.07 -9.42 -17.82
C MET A 8 -37.15 -8.37 -17.16
N VAL A 9 -37.59 -7.74 -16.07
CA VAL A 9 -36.77 -6.77 -15.32
C VAL A 9 -35.72 -7.51 -14.48
N SER A 10 -36.09 -8.64 -13.89
CA SER A 10 -35.14 -9.48 -13.15
C SER A 10 -34.07 -10.09 -14.04
N ASP A 11 -34.42 -10.50 -15.25
CA ASP A 11 -33.50 -11.08 -16.23
C ASP A 11 -32.57 -10.02 -16.81
N LYS A 12 -33.08 -8.81 -17.07
CA LYS A 12 -32.23 -7.67 -17.43
C LYS A 12 -31.22 -7.34 -16.32
N LEU A 13 -31.67 -7.26 -15.06
CA LEU A 13 -30.78 -7.02 -13.92
C LEU A 13 -29.72 -8.12 -13.74
N LYS A 14 -30.07 -9.39 -14.00
CA LYS A 14 -29.10 -10.49 -14.01
C LYS A 14 -28.10 -10.32 -15.14
N SER A 15 -28.58 -10.10 -16.37
CA SER A 15 -27.75 -9.92 -17.55
C SER A 15 -26.80 -8.74 -17.42
N ASP A 16 -27.26 -7.60 -16.89
CA ASP A 16 -26.44 -6.41 -16.69
C ASP A 16 -25.33 -6.68 -15.66
N ARG A 17 -25.63 -7.40 -14.57
CA ARG A 17 -24.61 -7.83 -13.59
C ARG A 17 -23.62 -8.83 -14.18
N GLU A 18 -24.09 -9.83 -14.93
CA GLU A 18 -23.22 -10.81 -15.58
C GLU A 18 -22.31 -10.13 -16.60
N PHE A 19 -22.82 -9.14 -17.34
CA PHE A 19 -22.03 -8.36 -18.28
C PHE A 19 -20.92 -7.58 -17.57
N GLU A 20 -21.24 -6.80 -16.52
CA GLU A 20 -20.22 -6.04 -15.79
C GLU A 20 -19.22 -6.97 -15.11
N PHE A 21 -19.66 -8.08 -14.51
CA PHE A 21 -18.77 -9.08 -13.92
C PHE A 21 -17.81 -9.70 -14.96
N ASN A 22 -18.32 -10.10 -16.12
CA ASN A 22 -17.48 -10.68 -17.18
C ASN A 22 -16.49 -9.67 -17.77
N LYS A 23 -16.89 -8.39 -17.84
CA LYS A 23 -16.02 -7.30 -18.28
C LYS A 23 -14.92 -7.03 -17.26
N GLU A 24 -15.24 -6.99 -15.96
CA GLU A 24 -14.25 -6.89 -14.89
C GLU A 24 -13.25 -8.05 -14.93
N LEU A 25 -13.74 -9.28 -15.10
CA LEU A 25 -12.90 -10.46 -15.21
C LEU A 25 -11.93 -10.38 -16.40
N GLN A 26 -12.41 -9.94 -17.56
CA GLN A 26 -11.56 -9.77 -18.75
C GLN A 26 -10.50 -8.68 -18.56
N ILE A 27 -10.86 -7.57 -17.92
CA ILE A 27 -9.94 -6.48 -17.61
C ILE A 27 -8.85 -6.98 -16.64
N ASP A 28 -9.26 -7.66 -15.57
CA ASP A 28 -8.34 -8.24 -14.58
C ASP A 28 -7.40 -9.28 -15.24
N GLU A 29 -7.94 -10.17 -16.06
CA GLU A 29 -7.14 -11.18 -16.77
C GLU A 29 -6.14 -10.55 -17.75
N PHE A 30 -6.52 -9.48 -18.45
CA PHE A 30 -5.63 -8.73 -19.32
C PHE A 30 -4.44 -8.15 -18.54
N TYR A 31 -4.70 -7.45 -17.44
CA TYR A 31 -3.65 -6.79 -16.66
C TYR A 31 -2.74 -7.78 -15.93
N ARG A 32 -3.26 -8.95 -15.51
CA ARG A 32 -2.42 -10.03 -14.93
C ARG A 32 -1.50 -10.67 -15.96
N LYS A 33 -1.97 -10.86 -17.20
CA LYS A 33 -1.19 -11.50 -18.28
C LYS A 33 -0.11 -10.61 -18.89
N ASP A 34 -0.28 -9.29 -18.82
CA ASP A 34 0.63 -8.31 -19.44
C ASP A 34 2.02 -8.26 -18.75
N GLY A 35 2.18 -8.88 -17.57
CA GLY A 35 3.47 -8.99 -16.86
C GLY A 35 3.96 -7.68 -16.22
N ASN A 36 3.41 -6.54 -16.61
CA ASN A 36 3.72 -5.23 -16.03
C ASN A 36 3.43 -5.19 -14.52
N LEU A 37 2.31 -5.77 -14.09
CA LEU A 37 1.94 -5.82 -12.67
C LEU A 37 2.91 -6.68 -11.83
N GLN A 38 3.45 -7.76 -12.41
CA GLN A 38 4.49 -8.56 -11.77
C GLN A 38 5.75 -7.72 -11.53
N GLN A 39 6.21 -6.99 -12.54
CA GLN A 39 7.41 -6.16 -12.42
C GLN A 39 7.21 -5.04 -11.39
N ILE A 40 6.05 -4.40 -11.38
CA ILE A 40 5.69 -3.37 -10.40
C ILE A 40 5.72 -3.95 -8.98
N MET A 41 5.06 -5.10 -8.77
CA MET A 41 5.05 -5.81 -7.49
C MET A 41 6.48 -6.15 -7.02
N MET A 42 7.32 -6.67 -7.91
CA MET A 42 8.70 -7.02 -7.58
C MET A 42 9.54 -5.80 -7.21
N ASN A 43 9.38 -4.69 -7.93
CA ASN A 43 10.09 -3.43 -7.61
C ASN A 43 9.70 -2.88 -6.24
N TRP A 44 8.41 -2.92 -5.87
CA TRP A 44 7.97 -2.52 -4.52
C TRP A 44 8.46 -3.49 -3.44
N THR A 45 8.50 -4.78 -3.74
CA THR A 45 9.01 -5.81 -2.82
C THR A 45 10.49 -5.59 -2.53
N GLU A 46 11.28 -5.24 -3.55
CA GLU A 46 12.69 -4.86 -3.40
C GLU A 46 12.84 -3.66 -2.45
N LEU A 47 12.03 -2.60 -2.63
CA LEU A 47 12.01 -1.44 -1.72
C LEU A 47 11.58 -1.80 -0.29
N ALA A 48 10.65 -2.75 -0.13
CA ALA A 48 10.18 -3.18 1.18
C ALA A 48 11.25 -3.96 1.96
N ILE A 49 12.05 -4.78 1.27
CA ILE A 49 13.00 -5.70 1.90
C ILE A 49 14.40 -5.09 2.01
N ASP A 50 14.90 -4.41 0.97
CA ASP A 50 16.28 -3.90 0.95
C ASP A 50 16.38 -2.50 1.58
N THR A 51 17.07 -2.42 2.71
CA THR A 51 17.35 -1.17 3.43
C THR A 51 18.13 -0.18 2.57
N ASN A 52 19.04 -0.65 1.71
CA ASN A 52 19.85 0.21 0.83
C ASN A 52 19.06 0.72 -0.38
N ALA A 53 17.99 0.02 -0.76
CA ALA A 53 17.16 0.43 -1.87
C ALA A 53 16.44 1.75 -1.55
N MET A 54 16.09 2.01 -0.29
CA MET A 54 15.51 3.28 0.15
C MET A 54 16.52 4.43 0.11
N GLU A 55 17.75 4.22 0.59
CA GLU A 55 18.84 5.22 0.53
C GLU A 55 19.19 5.58 -0.93
N SER A 56 19.07 4.60 -1.84
CA SER A 56 19.30 4.84 -3.27
C SER A 56 18.27 5.80 -3.91
N LEU A 57 17.12 6.01 -3.25
CA LEU A 57 16.05 6.91 -3.70
C LEU A 57 16.39 8.40 -3.51
N ASP A 58 17.34 8.75 -2.64
CA ASP A 58 17.73 10.15 -2.41
C ASP A 58 18.49 10.76 -3.59
N SER A 59 19.08 9.91 -4.43
CA SER A 59 19.70 10.34 -5.67
C SER A 59 18.66 10.86 -6.67
N LYS A 60 19.03 11.83 -7.53
CA LYS A 60 18.15 12.32 -8.62
C LYS A 60 17.62 11.18 -9.50
N ASN A 61 18.44 10.16 -9.73
CA ASN A 61 18.06 8.97 -10.50
C ASN A 61 17.09 8.08 -9.71
N GLY A 62 17.29 7.93 -8.41
CA GLY A 62 16.39 7.24 -7.48
C GLY A 62 15.00 7.88 -7.44
N GLN A 63 14.93 9.20 -7.26
CA GLN A 63 13.66 9.94 -7.31
C GLN A 63 12.93 9.77 -8.65
N LYS A 64 13.66 9.75 -9.78
CA LYS A 64 13.07 9.50 -11.09
C LYS A 64 12.51 8.08 -11.20
N LYS A 65 13.23 7.08 -10.67
CA LYS A 65 12.75 5.69 -10.61
C LYS A 65 11.49 5.57 -9.75
N LEU A 66 11.47 6.19 -8.57
CA LEU A 66 10.30 6.19 -7.68
C LEU A 66 9.08 6.82 -8.37
N ARG A 67 9.24 7.97 -9.02
CA ARG A 67 8.14 8.61 -9.77
C ARG A 67 7.60 7.71 -10.88
N LYS A 68 8.47 7.00 -11.60
CA LYS A 68 8.06 6.02 -12.60
C LYS A 68 7.27 4.88 -11.96
N LEU A 69 7.77 4.33 -10.85
CA LEU A 69 7.11 3.25 -10.13
C LEU A 69 5.73 3.67 -9.59
N VAL A 70 5.62 4.89 -9.05
CA VAL A 70 4.34 5.48 -8.62
C VAL A 70 3.38 5.61 -9.80
N GLN A 71 3.84 6.12 -10.95
CA GLN A 71 3.03 6.24 -12.16
C GLN A 71 2.53 4.88 -12.66
N GLU A 72 3.40 3.88 -12.68
CA GLU A 72 3.06 2.51 -13.09
C GLU A 72 2.04 1.90 -12.11
N THR A 73 2.24 2.08 -10.81
CA THR A 73 1.32 1.58 -9.78
C THR A 73 -0.05 2.24 -9.86
N LEU A 74 -0.10 3.54 -10.18
CA LEU A 74 -1.36 4.23 -10.43
C LEU A 74 -2.08 3.72 -11.69
N GLY A 75 -1.32 3.32 -12.72
CA GLY A 75 -1.89 2.82 -13.96
C GLY A 75 -2.36 1.36 -13.92
N TYR A 76 -1.69 0.51 -13.16
CA TYR A 76 -1.93 -0.95 -13.15
C TYR A 76 -2.48 -1.50 -11.82
N GLY A 77 -2.30 -0.79 -10.70
CA GLY A 77 -2.75 -1.25 -9.39
C GLY A 77 -4.27 -1.10 -9.21
N SER A 78 -4.84 -1.91 -8.33
CA SER A 78 -6.25 -1.77 -7.96
C SER A 78 -6.52 -0.45 -7.23
N GLY A 79 -7.79 -0.02 -7.18
CA GLY A 79 -8.18 1.18 -6.43
C GLY A 79 -7.79 1.11 -4.95
N ARG A 80 -7.71 -0.11 -4.39
CA ARG A 80 -7.20 -0.36 -3.03
C ARG A 80 -5.71 -0.05 -2.93
N THR A 81 -4.90 -0.59 -3.83
CA THR A 81 -3.45 -0.34 -3.92
C THR A 81 -3.17 1.15 -4.07
N VAL A 82 -3.92 1.85 -4.92
CA VAL A 82 -3.76 3.30 -5.14
C VAL A 82 -4.05 4.11 -3.87
N LYS A 83 -5.06 3.73 -3.07
CA LYS A 83 -5.33 4.38 -1.78
C LYS A 83 -4.16 4.22 -0.81
N LEU A 84 -3.63 2.99 -0.68
CA LEU A 84 -2.49 2.69 0.19
C LEU A 84 -1.23 3.46 -0.25
N LEU A 85 -0.95 3.49 -1.56
CA LEU A 85 0.15 4.25 -2.12
C LEU A 85 0.02 5.75 -1.84
N THR A 86 -1.19 6.29 -1.97
CA THR A 86 -1.46 7.71 -1.70
C THR A 86 -1.18 8.04 -0.24
N GLU A 87 -1.68 7.23 0.68
CA GLU A 87 -1.45 7.41 2.12
C GLU A 87 0.04 7.32 2.46
N MET A 88 0.75 6.34 1.90
CA MET A 88 2.20 6.18 2.08
C MET A 88 2.98 7.44 1.67
N LEU A 89 2.66 7.99 0.49
CA LEU A 89 3.34 9.19 -0.02
C LEU A 89 2.97 10.43 0.80
N GLN A 90 1.71 10.58 1.21
CA GLN A 90 1.29 11.71 2.06
C GLN A 90 1.97 11.67 3.42
N GLU A 91 2.08 10.50 4.06
CA GLU A 91 2.78 10.36 5.33
C GLU A 91 4.27 10.71 5.19
N SER A 92 4.90 10.27 4.10
CA SER A 92 6.30 10.60 3.79
C SER A 92 6.53 12.10 3.55
N TYR A 93 5.59 12.82 2.93
CA TYR A 93 5.73 14.26 2.76
C TYR A 93 5.60 15.01 4.09
N ARG A 94 4.61 14.61 4.91
CA ARG A 94 4.37 15.23 6.23
C ARG A 94 5.52 15.02 7.20
N SER A 95 6.16 13.85 7.18
CA SER A 95 7.32 13.58 8.04
C SER A 95 8.51 14.48 7.72
N ASN A 96 8.77 14.73 6.43
CA ASN A 96 9.89 15.57 5.99
C ASN A 96 9.69 17.05 6.35
N ASP A 97 8.45 17.54 6.32
CA ASP A 97 8.12 18.92 6.70
C ASP A 97 8.38 19.14 8.21
N THR A 98 8.00 18.18 9.06
CA THR A 98 8.23 18.27 10.52
C THR A 98 9.70 18.22 10.93
N GLU A 99 10.57 17.56 10.16
CA GLU A 99 12.01 17.58 10.43
C GLU A 99 12.66 18.92 10.09
N SER A 100 12.13 19.64 9.09
CA SER A 100 12.64 20.93 8.66
C SER A 100 12.32 22.06 9.65
N GLU A 101 11.13 22.05 10.27
CA GLU A 101 10.72 23.09 11.25
C GLU A 101 11.49 23.02 12.58
N ASN A 102 11.95 21.83 12.98
CA ASN A 102 12.70 21.63 14.23
C ASN A 102 14.16 22.12 14.15
N THR A 103 14.64 22.52 12.97
CA THR A 103 16.02 23.00 12.79
C THR A 103 16.15 24.51 13.03
N GLU A 104 15.04 25.26 13.11
CA GLU A 104 15.03 26.73 13.27
C GLU A 104 14.63 27.24 14.67
N SER A 105 14.16 26.38 15.58
CA SER A 105 13.90 26.76 16.98
C SER A 105 14.86 26.06 17.93
N GLY A 106 15.81 26.86 18.44
CA GLY A 106 16.82 26.41 19.39
C GLY A 106 16.25 25.87 20.70
N ASN A 107 17.00 24.94 21.27
CA ASN A 107 17.00 24.45 22.65
C ASN A 107 15.68 23.86 23.15
N ASN A 108 15.66 22.54 23.37
CA ASN A 108 15.58 21.96 24.71
C ASN A 108 15.85 20.44 24.66
N GLU A 109 16.66 19.99 25.61
CA GLU A 109 16.92 18.59 25.92
C GLU A 109 15.61 17.82 26.13
N SER A 110 15.54 16.56 25.67
CA SER A 110 14.95 15.48 26.47
C SER A 110 15.08 14.11 25.80
N GLU A 111 15.82 13.26 26.50
CA GLU A 111 15.64 11.81 26.63
C GLU A 111 15.99 10.89 25.44
N ASN A 112 17.13 10.22 25.63
CA ASN A 112 17.51 8.96 25.00
C ASN A 112 16.49 7.84 25.31
N ASN A 113 15.30 7.91 24.72
CA ASN A 113 14.49 6.73 24.47
C ASN A 113 14.53 6.49 22.97
N GLU A 114 15.09 5.35 22.57
CA GLU A 114 15.12 4.84 21.20
C GLU A 114 13.70 4.43 20.78
N SER A 115 12.75 5.37 20.85
CA SER A 115 11.39 5.19 20.39
C SER A 115 11.43 5.25 18.87
N ILE A 116 11.07 4.15 18.21
CA ILE A 116 10.89 4.15 16.76
C ILE A 116 10.04 5.37 16.38
N ASN A 117 10.55 6.20 15.47
CA ASN A 117 9.79 7.31 14.92
C ASN A 117 8.49 6.76 14.33
N ARG A 118 7.36 7.10 14.95
CA ARG A 118 6.04 6.54 14.61
C ARG A 118 5.68 6.78 13.15
N SER A 119 6.10 7.91 12.56
CA SER A 119 5.89 8.18 11.14
C SER A 119 6.73 7.25 10.27
N SER A 120 8.00 7.00 10.61
CA SER A 120 8.83 6.02 9.90
C SER A 120 8.25 4.60 9.99
N ALA A 121 7.78 4.18 11.16
CA ALA A 121 7.09 2.90 11.32
C ALA A 121 5.81 2.81 10.47
N THR A 122 5.05 3.90 10.39
CA THR A 122 3.84 3.99 9.58
C THR A 122 4.15 3.87 8.09
N ILE A 123 5.20 4.53 7.61
CA ILE A 123 5.66 4.43 6.21
C ILE A 123 6.11 3.00 5.89
N MET A 124 6.85 2.35 6.78
CA MET A 124 7.25 0.94 6.60
C MET A 124 6.05 0.00 6.50
N LEU A 125 5.06 0.19 7.37
CA LEU A 125 3.82 -0.58 7.35
C LEU A 125 3.04 -0.33 6.06
N LEU A 126 2.86 0.92 5.66
CA LEU A 126 2.15 1.26 4.42
C LEU A 126 2.85 0.67 3.18
N LEU A 127 4.18 0.66 3.16
CA LEU A 127 4.95 0.00 2.11
C LEU A 127 4.69 -1.52 2.08
N ALA A 128 4.68 -2.18 3.24
CA ALA A 128 4.32 -3.60 3.34
C ALA A 128 2.86 -3.87 2.90
N MET A 129 1.94 -2.97 3.19
CA MET A 129 0.54 -3.04 2.74
C MET A 129 0.43 -2.87 1.22
N VAL A 130 1.20 -1.96 0.62
CA VAL A 130 1.26 -1.79 -0.84
C VAL A 130 1.76 -3.07 -1.52
N VAL A 131 2.84 -3.67 -1.00
CA VAL A 131 3.37 -4.95 -1.52
C VAL A 131 2.32 -6.06 -1.42
N SER A 132 1.64 -6.17 -0.28
CA SER A 132 0.63 -7.19 -0.05
C SER A 132 -0.58 -7.01 -0.99
N SER A 133 -1.03 -5.77 -1.17
CA SER A 133 -2.12 -5.44 -2.09
C SER A 133 -1.75 -5.73 -3.54
N LEU A 134 -0.52 -5.38 -3.97
CA LEU A 134 -0.02 -5.70 -5.31
C LEU A 134 0.12 -7.21 -5.55
N LYS A 135 0.48 -7.98 -4.52
CA LYS A 135 0.55 -9.44 -4.61
C LYS A 135 -0.84 -10.05 -4.82
N GLU A 136 -1.86 -9.53 -4.16
CA GLU A 136 -3.25 -9.93 -4.42
C GLU A 136 -3.72 -9.48 -5.80
N ASP A 137 -3.41 -8.24 -6.20
CA ASP A 137 -3.73 -7.72 -7.54
C ASP A 137 -3.11 -8.61 -8.64
N PHE A 138 -1.87 -9.09 -8.46
CA PHE A 138 -1.20 -9.93 -9.45
C PHE A 138 -1.59 -11.41 -9.37
N THR A 139 -1.55 -12.01 -8.17
CA THR A 139 -1.66 -13.47 -7.99
C THR A 139 -3.01 -13.93 -7.43
N GLY A 140 -3.79 -13.02 -6.85
CA GLY A 140 -5.02 -13.33 -6.11
C GLY A 140 -4.74 -13.88 -4.70
N GLN A 141 -3.47 -14.03 -4.32
CA GLN A 141 -3.10 -14.53 -3.01
C GLN A 141 -2.88 -13.38 -2.02
N LYS A 142 -3.60 -13.44 -0.91
CA LYS A 142 -3.41 -12.55 0.23
C LYS A 142 -2.13 -12.89 0.99
N VAL A 143 -1.45 -11.87 1.47
CA VAL A 143 -0.31 -11.95 2.38
C VAL A 143 -0.53 -10.90 3.46
N ASP A 144 -0.25 -11.28 4.71
CA ASP A 144 -0.33 -10.34 5.82
C ASP A 144 0.82 -9.31 5.70
N PRO A 145 0.53 -8.00 5.66
CA PRO A 145 1.56 -6.95 5.67
C PRO A 145 2.52 -7.06 6.85
N LEU A 146 2.06 -7.57 8.00
CA LEU A 146 2.90 -7.79 9.16
C LEU A 146 3.92 -8.91 8.92
N ASP A 147 3.62 -9.91 8.09
CA ASP A 147 4.59 -10.93 7.71
C ASP A 147 5.68 -10.36 6.80
N VAL A 148 5.34 -9.41 5.93
CA VAL A 148 6.33 -8.67 5.13
C VAL A 148 7.26 -7.86 6.05
N LEU A 149 6.72 -7.22 7.08
CA LEU A 149 7.54 -6.51 8.08
C LEU A 149 8.44 -7.45 8.87
N LYS A 150 7.97 -8.64 9.26
CA LYS A 150 8.78 -9.66 9.93
C LYS A 150 9.96 -10.15 9.08
N ILE A 151 9.82 -10.15 7.75
CA ILE A 151 10.93 -10.47 6.84
C ILE A 151 11.97 -9.36 6.86
N LYS A 152 11.54 -8.10 6.91
CA LYS A 152 12.41 -6.91 6.89
C LYS A 152 13.12 -6.66 8.22
N LEU A 153 12.40 -6.73 9.33
CA LEU A 153 12.84 -6.28 10.65
C LEU A 153 13.34 -7.46 11.49
N THR A 154 14.60 -7.39 11.91
CA THR A 154 15.22 -8.42 12.77
C THR A 154 14.67 -8.40 14.20
N ASP A 155 14.13 -7.27 14.64
CA ASP A 155 13.66 -6.98 15.99
C ASP A 155 12.14 -6.75 16.06
N TYR A 156 11.39 -7.19 15.05
CA TYR A 156 9.94 -7.00 14.94
C TYR A 156 9.18 -7.27 16.25
N TYR A 157 9.50 -8.37 16.95
CA TYR A 157 8.79 -8.77 18.17
C TYR A 157 8.94 -7.78 19.34
N ASN A 158 9.97 -6.95 19.34
CA ASN A 158 10.12 -5.87 20.33
C ASN A 158 9.11 -4.74 20.11
N HIS A 159 8.60 -4.61 18.88
CA HIS A 159 7.72 -3.53 18.43
C HIS A 159 6.39 -4.02 17.87
N GLU A 160 6.04 -5.30 18.08
CA GLU A 160 4.86 -5.94 17.51
C GLU A 160 3.56 -5.20 17.89
N GLY A 161 3.46 -4.75 19.15
CA GLY A 161 2.30 -3.98 19.62
C GLY A 161 2.09 -2.68 18.85
N LEU A 162 3.17 -1.96 18.55
CA LEU A 162 3.12 -0.73 17.75
C LEU A 162 2.62 -1.01 16.33
N PHE A 163 3.18 -2.03 15.66
CA PHE A 163 2.78 -2.35 14.29
C PHE A 163 1.34 -2.85 14.18
N LYS A 164 0.85 -3.59 15.18
CA LYS A 164 -0.57 -3.99 15.25
C LYS A 164 -1.49 -2.78 15.41
N GLU A 165 -1.16 -1.88 16.34
CA GLU A 165 -1.94 -0.64 16.54
C GLU A 165 -1.99 0.20 15.26
N LEU A 166 -0.83 0.38 14.60
CA LEU A 166 -0.75 1.12 13.34
C LEU A 166 -1.56 0.45 12.24
N PHE A 167 -1.51 -0.88 12.14
CA PHE A 167 -2.27 -1.64 11.13
C PHE A 167 -3.77 -1.47 11.30
N GLU A 168 -4.28 -1.59 12.52
CA GLU A 168 -5.70 -1.35 12.81
C GLU A 168 -6.10 0.10 12.50
N SER A 169 -5.27 1.08 12.89
CA SER A 169 -5.51 2.50 12.63
C SER A 169 -5.60 2.80 11.12
N VAL A 170 -4.66 2.30 10.33
CA VAL A 170 -4.64 2.50 8.87
C VAL A 170 -5.84 1.84 8.20
N ASN A 171 -6.17 0.60 8.56
CA ASN A 171 -7.33 -0.11 8.00
C ASN A 171 -8.63 0.63 8.30
N ASN A 172 -8.81 1.10 9.54
CA ASN A 172 -9.97 1.89 9.94
C ASN A 172 -10.06 3.22 9.19
N LYS A 173 -8.92 3.91 8.99
CA LYS A 173 -8.87 5.19 8.28
C LYS A 173 -9.22 5.04 6.80
N LEU A 174 -8.66 4.04 6.13
CA LEU A 174 -8.79 3.90 4.68
C LEU A 174 -10.03 3.09 4.26
N GLY A 175 -10.65 2.37 5.19
CA GLY A 175 -11.71 1.41 4.90
C GLY A 175 -11.21 0.29 3.98
N VAL A 176 -9.97 -0.13 4.19
CA VAL A 176 -9.27 -1.12 3.38
C VAL A 176 -9.07 -2.36 4.23
N GLU A 177 -9.64 -3.49 3.80
CA GLU A 177 -9.26 -4.81 4.32
C GLU A 177 -8.18 -5.37 3.38
N VAL A 178 -6.95 -5.46 3.92
CA VAL A 178 -5.82 -6.15 3.27
C VAL A 178 -5.83 -7.59 3.75
#